data_AF-A0A918LXV3-F1
#
_entry.id   AF-A0A918LXV3-F1
#
_cell.length_a   1.000
_cell.length_b   1.000
_cell.length_c   1.000
_cell.angle_alpha   90.00
_cell.angle_beta   90.00
_cell.angle_gamma   90.00
#
_symmetry.space_group_name_H-M   'P 1'
#
loop_
_entity.id
_entity.type
_entity.pdbx_description
1 polymer ?
#
loop_
_entity_poly.entity_id
_entity_poly.type
_entity_poly.pdbx_seq_one_letter_code
_entity_poly.pdbx_strand_id
1 'polypeptide(L)'
;MQERHDRPTEYAEVSLGPVLAEFVDAIEEHVEQAAEDDIRRALNMRSHPGDAEVTRLNDRLHMYCQTLAVGVQSIPEQRRTVRGVAALETWASLTEDGPAPGPLGAWSHSHHLAQTARDMLAEIRAYRAQRREAAFVGRPGLPPLAPASERRPR
;
A
#
# COMPACT_ATOMS: atom_id res chain seq x y z
N MET A 1 29.58 -50.51 -34.84
CA MET A 1 29.06 -49.16 -35.12
C MET A 1 27.62 -49.12 -34.67
N GLN A 2 27.29 -48.30 -33.68
CA GLN A 2 25.90 -48.02 -33.32
C GLN A 2 25.87 -46.60 -32.75
N GLU A 3 25.29 -45.69 -33.54
CA GLU A 3 25.18 -44.26 -33.25
C GLU A 3 24.28 -44.05 -32.02
N ARG A 4 24.83 -43.44 -30.96
CA ARG A 4 24.02 -42.88 -29.88
C ARG A 4 23.57 -41.49 -30.32
N HIS A 5 22.28 -41.35 -30.56
CA HIS A 5 21.63 -40.04 -30.68
C HIS A 5 21.82 -39.26 -29.38
N ASP A 6 22.61 -38.19 -29.45
CA ASP A 6 22.49 -37.04 -28.57
C ASP A 6 21.07 -36.47 -28.75
N ARG A 7 20.23 -36.61 -27.72
CA ARG A 7 19.05 -35.75 -27.58
C ARG A 7 19.50 -34.53 -26.78
N PRO A 8 19.41 -33.30 -27.32
CA PRO A 8 19.57 -32.13 -26.49
C PRO A 8 18.37 -32.07 -25.57
N THR A 9 18.62 -32.17 -24.26
CA THR A 9 17.63 -31.85 -23.25
C THR A 9 17.41 -30.34 -23.33
N GLU A 10 16.37 -29.90 -24.04
CA GLU A 10 15.88 -28.53 -23.98
C GLU A 10 15.40 -28.25 -22.56
N TYR A 11 16.27 -27.67 -21.74
CA TYR A 11 15.84 -27.02 -20.51
C TYR A 11 15.11 -25.75 -20.93
N ALA A 12 13.78 -25.81 -21.01
CA ALA A 12 12.98 -24.61 -21.10
C ALA A 12 13.23 -23.79 -19.84
N GLU A 13 13.93 -22.66 -19.96
CA GLU A 13 14.01 -21.64 -18.91
C GLU A 13 12.59 -21.13 -18.67
N VAL A 14 11.94 -21.67 -17.64
CA VAL A 14 10.63 -21.18 -17.19
C VAL A 14 10.88 -19.87 -16.46
N SER A 15 10.60 -18.76 -17.14
CA SER A 15 10.61 -17.44 -16.50
C SER A 15 9.44 -17.35 -15.52
N LEU A 16 9.75 -17.49 -14.23
CA LEU A 16 8.80 -17.32 -13.12
C LEU A 16 8.53 -15.84 -12.83
N GLY A 17 9.29 -14.91 -13.40
CA GLY A 17 9.20 -13.47 -13.13
C GLY A 17 7.78 -12.90 -13.26
N PRO A 18 7.04 -13.16 -14.35
CA PRO A 18 5.69 -12.63 -14.53
C PRO A 18 4.69 -13.19 -13.51
N VAL A 19 4.76 -14.49 -13.23
CA VAL A 19 3.87 -15.15 -12.26
C VAL A 19 4.15 -14.65 -10.84
N LEU A 20 5.43 -14.49 -10.49
CA LEU A 20 5.82 -13.92 -9.20
C LEU A 20 5.38 -12.46 -9.06
N ALA A 21 5.42 -11.68 -10.14
CA ALA A 21 4.91 -10.31 -10.13
C ALA A 21 3.40 -10.26 -9.89
N GLU A 22 2.61 -11.13 -10.54
CA GLU A 22 1.17 -11.23 -10.29
C GLU A 22 0.84 -11.62 -8.84
N PHE A 23 1.59 -12.55 -8.25
CA PHE A 23 1.43 -12.91 -6.84
C PHE A 23 1.81 -11.77 -5.90
N VAL A 24 2.88 -11.02 -6.19
CA VAL A 24 3.28 -9.85 -5.41
C VAL A 24 2.20 -8.78 -5.45
N ASP A 25 1.67 -8.46 -6.64
CA ASP A 25 0.60 -7.48 -6.80
C ASP A 25 -0.67 -7.88 -6.00
N ALA A 26 -1.07 -9.15 -6.06
CA ALA A 26 -2.23 -9.66 -5.34
C ALA A 26 -2.02 -9.67 -3.80
N ILE A 27 -0.81 -9.99 -3.35
CA ILE A 27 -0.45 -9.93 -1.92
C ILE A 27 -0.45 -8.49 -1.44
N GLU A 28 0.13 -7.56 -2.21
CA GLU A 28 0.14 -6.13 -1.91
C GLU A 28 -1.29 -5.57 -1.81
N GLU A 29 -2.17 -5.91 -2.75
CA GLU A 29 -3.57 -5.49 -2.72
C GLU A 29 -4.32 -6.04 -1.51
N HIS A 30 -4.12 -7.32 -1.17
CA HIS A 30 -4.75 -7.92 0.00
C HIS A 30 -4.28 -7.29 1.30
N VAL A 31 -2.97 -7.04 1.43
CA VAL A 31 -2.38 -6.38 2.61
C VAL A 31 -2.87 -4.94 2.73
N GLU A 32 -2.98 -4.21 1.62
CA GLU A 32 -3.56 -2.86 1.63
C GLU A 32 -5.02 -2.85 2.05
N GLN A 33 -5.81 -3.82 1.58
CA GLN A 33 -7.22 -3.92 1.95
C GLN A 33 -7.38 -4.22 3.45
N ALA A 34 -6.61 -5.17 3.99
CA ALA A 34 -6.61 -5.48 5.42
C ALA A 34 -6.19 -4.27 6.26
N ALA A 35 -5.14 -3.55 5.84
CA ALA A 35 -4.71 -2.31 6.48
C ALA A 35 -5.81 -1.25 6.43
N GLU A 36 -6.46 -1.06 5.29
CA GLU A 36 -7.55 -0.09 5.13
C GLU A 36 -8.74 -0.39 6.04
N ASP A 37 -9.10 -1.65 6.21
CA ASP A 37 -10.22 -2.05 7.07
C ASP A 37 -9.91 -1.82 8.55
N ASP A 38 -8.70 -2.14 9.02
CA ASP A 38 -8.26 -1.84 10.39
C ASP A 38 -8.12 -0.32 10.63
N ILE A 39 -7.60 0.44 9.66
CA ILE A 39 -7.55 1.92 9.70
C ILE A 39 -8.97 2.48 9.83
N ARG A 40 -9.89 2.03 8.97
CA ARG A 40 -11.29 2.48 8.99
C ARG A 40 -11.94 2.13 10.31
N ARG A 41 -11.68 0.94 10.84
CA ARG A 41 -12.17 0.51 12.14
C ARG A 41 -11.69 1.43 13.26
N ALA A 42 -10.40 1.74 13.32
CA ALA A 42 -9.82 2.60 14.34
C ALA A 42 -10.41 4.02 14.30
N LEU A 43 -10.53 4.60 13.10
CA LEU A 43 -11.03 5.96 12.90
C LEU A 43 -12.55 6.12 13.14
N ASN A 44 -13.33 5.04 13.02
CA ASN A 44 -14.80 5.09 13.18
C ASN A 44 -15.28 4.53 14.53
N MET A 45 -14.35 4.18 15.42
CA MET A 45 -14.66 3.60 16.72
C MET A 45 -15.31 4.64 17.63
N ARG A 46 -16.58 4.42 18.02
CA ARG A 46 -17.35 5.36 18.87
C ARG A 46 -17.33 5.01 20.36
N SER A 47 -17.00 3.77 20.70
CA SER A 47 -16.95 3.26 22.07
C SER A 47 -15.66 2.49 22.29
N HIS A 48 -15.14 2.53 23.52
CA HIS A 48 -13.92 1.82 23.89
C HIS A 48 -14.15 0.30 23.79
N PRO A 49 -13.41 -0.44 22.94
CA PRO A 49 -13.66 -1.85 22.67
C PRO A 49 -13.09 -2.79 23.75
N GLY A 50 -12.37 -2.22 24.71
CA GLY A 50 -11.66 -2.94 25.76
C GLY A 50 -10.15 -3.01 25.48
N ASP A 51 -9.36 -2.99 26.54
CA ASP A 51 -7.91 -2.77 26.47
C ASP A 51 -7.19 -3.79 25.58
N ALA A 52 -7.55 -5.08 25.71
CA ALA A 52 -6.95 -6.15 24.93
C ALA A 52 -7.18 -5.99 23.42
N GLU A 53 -8.34 -5.47 23.02
CA GLU A 53 -8.63 -5.21 21.62
C GLU A 53 -7.90 -3.97 21.10
N VAL A 54 -7.80 -2.92 21.91
CA VAL A 54 -7.00 -1.73 21.59
C VAL A 54 -5.52 -2.09 21.43
N THR A 55 -4.96 -2.92 22.32
CA THR A 55 -3.56 -3.38 22.19
C THR A 55 -3.33 -4.11 20.88
N ARG A 56 -4.17 -5.11 20.55
CA ARG A 56 -4.04 -5.85 19.29
C ARG A 56 -4.19 -4.95 18.06
N LEU A 57 -5.06 -3.94 18.15
CA LEU A 57 -5.25 -2.97 17.06
C LEU A 57 -4.01 -2.08 16.91
N ASN A 58 -3.44 -1.60 18.01
CA ASN A 58 -2.18 -0.85 17.99
C ASN A 58 -1.06 -1.66 17.37
N ASP A 59 -0.87 -2.92 17.74
CA ASP A 59 0.17 -3.78 17.18
C ASP A 59 0.06 -3.91 15.66
N ARG A 60 -1.18 -4.12 15.15
CA ARG A 60 -1.42 -4.20 13.70
C ARG A 60 -1.17 -2.86 13.01
N LEU A 61 -1.70 -1.77 13.56
CA LEU A 61 -1.50 -0.43 13.00
C LEU A 61 -0.02 -0.03 12.98
N HIS A 62 0.75 -0.39 14.00
CA HIS A 62 2.19 -0.15 14.06
C HIS A 62 2.92 -0.90 12.95
N MET A 63 2.60 -2.18 12.75
CA MET A 63 3.13 -2.98 11.65
C MET A 63 2.77 -2.39 10.27
N TYR A 64 1.54 -1.90 10.09
CA TYR A 64 1.14 -1.23 8.86
C TYR A 64 1.90 0.07 8.65
N CYS A 65 2.00 0.94 9.67
CA CYS A 65 2.77 2.18 9.60
C CYS A 65 4.23 1.92 9.25
N GLN A 66 4.86 0.91 9.86
CA GLN A 66 6.23 0.52 9.54
C GLN A 66 6.38 0.13 8.06
N THR A 67 5.46 -0.72 7.57
CA THR A 67 5.49 -1.17 6.17
C THR A 67 5.22 -0.03 5.19
N LEU A 68 4.22 0.80 5.47
CA LEU A 68 3.84 1.95 4.65
C LEU A 68 4.92 3.03 4.66
N ALA A 69 5.63 3.24 5.78
CA ALA A 69 6.74 4.17 5.86
C ALA A 69 7.86 3.77 4.90
N VAL A 70 8.20 2.48 4.80
CA VAL A 70 9.15 1.97 3.79
C VAL A 70 8.62 2.26 2.38
N GLY A 71 7.33 2.04 2.13
CA GLY A 71 6.67 2.37 0.87
C GLY A 71 6.79 3.84 0.48
N VAL A 72 6.49 4.76 1.41
CA VAL A 72 6.62 6.22 1.17
C VAL A 72 8.08 6.63 1.00
N GLN A 73 9.01 6.06 1.76
CA GLN A 73 10.44 6.33 1.62
C GLN A 73 11.00 5.85 0.27
N SER A 74 10.39 4.84 -0.36
CA SER A 74 10.78 4.41 -1.71
C SER A 74 10.41 5.43 -2.80
N ILE A 75 9.47 6.36 -2.52
CA ILE A 75 9.10 7.44 -3.43
C ILE A 75 10.25 8.46 -3.47
N PRO A 76 10.72 8.90 -4.65
CA PRO A 76 11.74 9.94 -4.75
C PRO A 76 11.32 11.21 -4.00
N GLU A 77 12.24 11.82 -3.23
CA GLU A 77 11.94 12.97 -2.37
C GLU A 77 11.24 14.12 -3.11
N GLN A 78 11.66 14.40 -4.35
CA GLN A 78 11.10 15.47 -5.17
C GLN A 78 9.65 15.18 -5.63
N ARG A 79 9.17 13.95 -5.43
CA ARG A 79 7.82 13.49 -5.81
C ARG A 79 6.91 13.28 -4.60
N ARG A 80 7.44 13.33 -3.38
CA ARG A 80 6.63 13.20 -2.15
C ARG A 80 5.81 14.46 -1.95
N THR A 81 4.56 14.31 -1.57
CA THR A 81 3.74 15.45 -1.14
C THR A 81 4.15 15.90 0.26
N VAL A 82 3.80 17.14 0.61
CA VAL A 82 3.96 17.67 1.99
C VAL A 82 3.25 16.77 3.01
N ARG A 83 2.09 16.20 2.64
CA ARG A 83 1.36 15.28 3.51
C ARG A 83 2.13 13.97 3.71
N GLY A 84 2.73 13.41 2.66
CA GLY A 84 3.56 12.21 2.75
C GLY A 84 4.78 12.40 3.67
N VAL A 85 5.44 13.56 3.58
CA VAL A 85 6.57 13.92 4.46
C VAL A 85 6.11 14.07 5.91
N ALA A 86 5.04 14.84 6.15
CA ALA A 86 4.50 15.03 7.51
C ALA A 86 4.02 13.71 8.14
N ALA A 87 3.49 12.79 7.33
CA ALA A 87 3.11 11.46 7.81
C ALA A 87 4.32 10.64 8.28
N LEU A 88 5.46 10.70 7.56
CA LEU A 88 6.70 10.05 7.99
C LEU A 88 7.23 10.63 9.31
N GLU A 89 7.21 11.95 9.45
CA GLU A 89 7.63 12.64 10.68
C GLU A 89 6.72 12.25 11.86
N THR A 90 5.40 12.29 11.63
CA THR A 90 4.40 11.90 12.65
C THR A 90 4.60 10.45 13.08
N TRP A 91 4.87 9.55 12.14
CA TRP A 91 5.17 8.15 12.44
C TRP A 91 6.43 7.99 13.29
N ALA A 92 7.51 8.71 12.97
CA ALA A 92 8.73 8.69 13.76
C ALA A 92 8.44 9.13 15.21
N SER A 93 7.73 10.24 15.40
CA SER A 93 7.34 10.71 16.73
C SER A 93 6.44 9.72 17.47
N LEU A 94 5.42 9.15 16.82
CA LEU A 94 4.54 8.15 17.46
C LEU A 94 5.30 6.89 17.88
N THR A 95 6.30 6.48 17.10
CA THR A 95 7.14 5.31 17.42
C THR A 95 8.01 5.57 18.65
N GLU A 96 8.55 6.79 18.78
CA GLU A 96 9.38 7.20 19.91
C GLU A 96 8.57 7.43 21.19
N ASP A 97 7.44 8.14 21.08
CA ASP A 97 6.62 8.54 22.22
C ASP A 97 5.78 7.38 22.78
N GLY A 98 5.31 6.49 21.89
CA GLY A 98 4.36 5.44 22.25
C GLY A 98 3.01 5.98 22.76
N PRO A 99 2.20 5.12 23.40
CA PRO A 99 0.94 5.54 23.99
C PRO A 99 1.14 6.46 25.21
N ALA A 100 0.38 7.55 25.27
CA ALA A 100 0.33 8.41 26.45
C ALA A 100 -0.11 7.62 27.70
N PRO A 101 0.30 8.02 28.91
CA PRO A 101 -0.16 7.39 30.14
C PRO A 101 -1.66 7.62 30.36
N GLY A 102 -2.33 6.63 30.95
CA GLY A 102 -3.74 6.71 31.35
C GLY A 102 -4.69 5.84 30.53
N PRO A 103 -5.98 5.80 30.91
CA PRO A 103 -6.93 4.80 30.43
C PRO A 103 -7.29 4.94 28.95
N LEU A 104 -7.13 6.14 28.36
CA LEU A 104 -7.45 6.40 26.96
C LEU A 104 -6.20 6.55 26.09
N GLY A 105 -5.00 6.42 26.66
CA GLY A 105 -3.74 6.64 25.97
C GLY A 105 -3.52 5.69 24.80
N ALA A 106 -3.72 4.40 25.04
CA ALA A 106 -3.65 3.37 24.00
C ALA A 106 -4.71 3.57 22.90
N TRP A 107 -5.90 4.04 23.26
CA TRP A 107 -6.97 4.29 22.29
C TRP A 107 -6.67 5.52 21.42
N SER A 108 -6.27 6.63 22.02
CA SER A 108 -5.83 7.84 21.30
C SER A 108 -4.65 7.52 20.37
N HIS A 109 -3.68 6.75 20.86
CA HIS A 109 -2.54 6.31 20.07
C HIS A 109 -2.97 5.50 18.83
N SER A 110 -3.94 4.60 18.97
CA SER A 110 -4.49 3.84 17.82
C SER A 110 -5.11 4.75 16.78
N HIS A 111 -5.77 5.82 17.21
CA HIS A 111 -6.39 6.77 16.29
C HIS A 111 -5.33 7.58 15.52
N HIS A 112 -4.27 8.02 16.20
CA HIS A 112 -3.16 8.70 15.55
C HIS A 112 -2.42 7.79 14.58
N LEU A 113 -2.10 6.54 14.97
CA LEU A 113 -1.49 5.55 14.08
C LEU A 113 -2.36 5.32 12.83
N ALA A 114 -3.67 5.13 13.00
CA ALA A 114 -4.58 4.92 11.88
C ALA A 114 -4.63 6.13 10.94
N GLN A 115 -4.59 7.34 11.47
CA GLN A 115 -4.60 8.57 10.67
C GLN A 115 -3.30 8.72 9.87
N THR A 116 -2.16 8.45 10.52
CA THR A 116 -0.84 8.42 9.88
C THR A 116 -0.76 7.35 8.80
N ALA A 117 -1.21 6.12 9.08
CA ALA A 117 -1.26 5.03 8.11
C ALA A 117 -2.13 5.37 6.89
N ARG A 118 -3.30 5.98 7.10
CA ARG A 118 -4.18 6.44 6.02
C ARG A 118 -3.46 7.42 5.10
N ASP A 119 -2.75 8.38 5.68
CA ASP A 119 -2.08 9.44 4.93
C ASP A 119 -0.88 8.88 4.14
N MET A 120 -0.13 7.92 4.70
CA MET A 120 0.92 7.19 3.97
C MET A 120 0.36 6.33 2.83
N LEU A 121 -0.73 5.60 3.07
CA LEU A 121 -1.38 4.77 2.06
C LEU A 121 -1.90 5.64 0.90
N ALA A 122 -2.47 6.81 1.22
CA ALA A 122 -2.91 7.77 0.21
C ALA A 122 -1.74 8.30 -0.64
N GLU A 123 -0.59 8.58 -0.03
CA GLU A 123 0.63 9.00 -0.72
C GLU A 123 1.12 7.94 -1.72
N ILE A 124 1.20 6.68 -1.27
CA ILE A 124 1.62 5.55 -2.12
C ILE A 124 0.65 5.39 -3.30
N ARG A 125 -0.65 5.40 -3.04
CA ARG A 125 -1.68 5.28 -4.10
C ARG A 125 -1.61 6.43 -5.10
N ALA A 126 -1.42 7.67 -4.63
CA ALA A 126 -1.26 8.84 -5.48
C ALA A 126 -0.02 8.72 -6.38
N TYR A 127 1.12 8.30 -5.83
CA TYR A 127 2.35 8.10 -6.60
C TYR A 127 2.19 7.00 -7.66
N ARG A 128 1.55 5.88 -7.32
CA ARG A 128 1.26 4.80 -8.30
C ARG A 128 0.35 5.27 -9.43
N ALA A 129 -0.69 6.05 -9.11
CA ALA A 129 -1.59 6.62 -10.12
C ALA A 129 -0.83 7.53 -11.10
N GLN A 130 0.00 8.45 -10.60
CA GLN A 130 0.83 9.34 -11.42
C GLN A 130 1.81 8.56 -12.31
N ARG A 131 2.43 7.49 -11.79
CA ARG A 131 3.31 6.62 -12.60
C ARG A 131 2.55 5.93 -13.75
N ARG A 132 1.33 5.46 -13.50
CA ARG A 132 0.49 4.82 -14.52
C ARG A 132 0.09 5.82 -15.62
N GLU A 133 -0.30 7.03 -15.24
CA GLU A 133 -0.62 8.11 -16.19
C GLU A 133 0.60 8.51 -17.03
N ALA A 134 1.76 8.70 -16.41
CA ALA A 134 3.00 9.03 -17.12
C ALA A 134 3.43 7.92 -18.10
N ALA A 135 3.19 6.65 -17.76
CA ALA A 135 3.43 5.52 -18.66
C ALA A 135 2.52 5.53 -19.90
N PHE A 136 1.33 6.13 -19.80
CA PHE A 136 0.38 6.26 -20.89
C PHE A 136 0.74 7.43 -21.84
N VAL A 137 1.19 8.56 -21.30
CA VAL A 137 1.55 9.78 -22.07
C VAL A 137 2.78 9.58 -22.97
N GLY A 138 3.59 8.54 -22.73
CA GLY A 138 4.79 8.22 -23.52
C GLY A 138 4.62 7.20 -24.65
N ARG A 139 3.42 6.65 -24.91
CA ARG A 139 3.20 5.70 -26.01
C ARG A 139 2.68 6.40 -27.27
N PRO A 140 3.51 6.62 -28.31
CA PRO A 140 3.02 7.09 -29.60
C PRO A 140 2.15 5.98 -30.21
N GLY A 141 0.82 6.16 -30.22
CA GLY A 141 -0.08 5.28 -30.97
C GLY A 141 -1.38 4.81 -30.29
N LEU A 142 -1.67 5.18 -29.04
CA LEU A 142 -2.99 4.91 -28.45
C LEU A 142 -3.92 6.12 -28.62
N PRO A 143 -5.11 5.97 -29.25
CA PRO A 143 -6.04 7.07 -29.40
C PRO A 143 -6.54 7.53 -28.01
N PRO A 144 -6.76 8.84 -27.81
CA PRO A 144 -7.33 9.35 -26.57
C PRO A 144 -8.69 8.69 -26.32
N LEU A 145 -8.95 8.28 -25.07
CA LEU A 145 -10.25 7.75 -24.67
C LEU A 145 -11.32 8.79 -25.01
N ALA A 146 -12.15 8.48 -26.01
CA ALA A 146 -13.22 9.36 -26.42
C ALA A 146 -14.18 9.58 -25.24
N PRO A 147 -14.66 10.82 -25.01
CA PRO A 147 -15.62 11.09 -23.96
C PRO A 147 -16.88 10.26 -24.22
N ALA A 148 -17.32 9.52 -23.19
CA ALA A 148 -18.50 8.67 -23.23
C ALA A 148 -19.67 9.46 -23.81
N SER A 149 -20.07 9.13 -25.03
CA SER A 149 -21.16 9.81 -25.71
C SER A 149 -22.44 9.67 -24.90
N GLU A 150 -23.00 10.83 -24.54
CA GLU A 150 -24.33 11.00 -23.97
C GLU A 150 -25.34 10.14 -24.75
N ARG A 151 -25.79 9.04 -24.15
CA ARG A 151 -27.02 8.38 -24.60
C ARG A 151 -28.19 9.13 -23.97
N ARG A 152 -28.72 10.13 -24.68
CA ARG A 152 -30.10 10.59 -24.43
C ARG A 152 -31.07 9.56 -25.03
N PRO A 153 -31.99 8.98 -24.23
CA PRO A 153 -33.08 8.20 -24.78
C PRO A 153 -34.13 9.14 -25.39
N ARG A 154 -34.73 8.71 -26.50
CA ARG A 154 -35.95 9.30 -27.06
C ARG A 154 -37.18 8.78 -26.32
#